data_AF-A0A2W1BK34-F1
#
_entry.id   AF-A0A2W1BK34-F1
#
_cell.length_a   1.000
_cell.length_b   1.000
_cell.length_c   1.000
_cell.angle_alpha   90.00
_cell.angle_beta   90.00
_cell.angle_gamma   90.00
#
_symmetry.space_group_name_H-M   'P 1'
#
loop_
_entity.id
_entity.type
_entity.pdbx_description
1 polymer ?
#
loop_
_entity_poly.entity_id
_entity_poly.type
_entity_poly.pdbx_seq_one_letter_code
_entity_poly.pdbx_strand_id
1 'polypeptide(L)'
;MSSEISVVLDFNKICRACLLDTGPMKDLFAVCTPEIFKFCTSVEVDDGDNLPRQICQACLDLLNKSYYFKQAAVRSNLILKQQLLDEEQPVKLESLSNDHEILEINVAEIADDVLSQNIVSDNDLMPDRSMEPAEIISDKIMIAYFSGE
;
A
#
# COMPACT_ATOMS: atom_id res chain seq x y z
N MET A 1 37.21 23.27 -35.11
CA MET A 1 36.24 22.24 -35.50
C MET A 1 36.17 21.26 -34.35
N SER A 2 35.25 21.48 -33.42
CA SER A 2 35.05 20.59 -32.29
C SER A 2 34.29 19.38 -32.80
N SER A 3 34.95 18.24 -32.90
CA SER A 3 34.29 16.98 -33.24
C SER A 3 33.38 16.60 -32.07
N GLU A 4 32.08 16.84 -32.22
CA GLU A 4 31.05 16.31 -31.33
C GLU A 4 31.08 14.78 -31.44
N ILE A 5 31.58 14.11 -30.41
CA ILE A 5 31.45 12.67 -30.27
C ILE A 5 30.00 12.42 -29.84
N SER A 6 29.13 12.08 -30.78
CA SER A 6 27.80 11.55 -30.47
C SER A 6 27.98 10.16 -29.87
N VAL A 7 27.93 10.06 -28.53
CA VAL A 7 27.91 8.76 -27.86
C VAL A 7 26.57 8.10 -28.18
N VAL A 8 26.60 7.09 -29.04
CA VAL A 8 25.42 6.29 -29.37
C VAL A 8 25.20 5.29 -28.25
N LEU A 9 24.12 5.45 -27.50
CA LEU A 9 23.71 4.52 -26.46
C LEU A 9 22.95 3.34 -27.08
N ASP A 10 23.34 2.11 -26.71
CA ASP A 10 22.61 0.90 -27.09
C ASP A 10 21.47 0.65 -26.09
N PHE A 11 20.25 1.03 -26.46
CA PHE A 11 19.07 0.93 -25.60
C PHE A 11 18.70 -0.51 -25.21
N ASN A 12 19.25 -1.52 -25.88
CA ASN A 12 19.03 -2.93 -25.56
C ASN A 12 19.94 -3.45 -24.43
N LYS A 13 20.86 -2.62 -23.94
CA LYS A 13 21.87 -3.01 -22.93
C LYS A 13 21.85 -2.16 -21.66
N ILE A 14 21.13 -1.04 -21.67
CA ILE A 14 21.17 -0.07 -20.58
C ILE A 14 19.88 -0.05 -19.76
N CYS A 15 20.01 0.28 -18.50
CA CYS A 15 18.89 0.48 -17.61
C CYS A 15 18.14 1.78 -17.93
N ARG A 16 16.81 1.70 -18.02
CA ARG A 16 15.88 2.83 -18.20
C ARG A 16 16.03 3.93 -17.15
N ALA A 17 16.35 3.56 -15.91
CA ALA A 17 16.40 4.51 -14.80
C ALA A 17 17.79 5.13 -14.57
N CYS A 18 18.87 4.39 -14.80
CA CYS A 18 20.23 4.84 -14.48
C CYS A 18 21.21 4.87 -15.66
N LEU A 19 20.80 4.41 -16.84
CA LEU A 19 21.61 4.32 -18.07
C LEU A 19 22.87 3.44 -17.98
N LEU A 20 23.07 2.73 -16.86
CA LEU A 20 24.15 1.76 -16.70
C LEU A 20 23.80 0.43 -17.38
N ASP A 21 24.81 -0.28 -17.87
CA ASP A 21 24.75 -1.62 -18.48
C ASP A 21 25.27 -2.73 -17.52
N THR A 22 25.27 -2.44 -16.23
CA THR A 22 25.85 -3.31 -15.21
C THR A 22 24.80 -4.11 -14.44
N GLY A 23 25.06 -5.41 -14.26
CA GLY A 23 24.27 -6.29 -13.40
C GLY A 23 23.07 -6.94 -14.09
N PRO A 24 22.27 -7.72 -13.34
CA PRO A 24 21.10 -8.39 -13.90
C PRO A 24 20.06 -7.38 -14.38
N MET A 25 19.64 -7.54 -15.64
CA MET A 25 18.57 -6.75 -16.27
C MET A 25 17.27 -7.55 -16.32
N LYS A 26 16.15 -6.87 -16.15
CA LYS A 26 14.80 -7.41 -16.33
C LYS A 26 14.04 -6.54 -17.32
N ASP A 27 13.06 -7.10 -18.03
CA ASP A 27 12.11 -6.31 -18.81
C ASP A 27 11.28 -5.46 -17.83
N LEU A 28 11.32 -4.14 -18.00
CA LEU A 28 10.63 -3.18 -17.14
C LEU A 28 9.13 -3.46 -17.08
N PHE A 29 8.51 -3.72 -18.23
CA PHE A 29 7.06 -3.91 -18.34
C PHE A 29 6.60 -5.29 -17.87
N ALA A 30 7.53 -6.24 -17.71
CA ALA A 30 7.23 -7.54 -17.10
C ALA A 30 7.24 -7.51 -15.56
N VAL A 31 7.88 -6.51 -14.95
CA VAL A 31 8.10 -6.45 -13.48
C VAL A 31 7.55 -5.21 -12.81
N CYS A 32 7.11 -4.22 -13.58
CA CYS A 32 6.60 -2.95 -13.10
C CYS A 32 5.56 -2.40 -14.09
N THR A 33 4.44 -1.89 -13.57
CA THR A 33 3.47 -1.21 -14.43
C THR A 33 3.89 0.25 -14.67
N PRO A 34 3.50 0.87 -15.80
CA PRO A 34 3.74 2.29 -16.06
C PRO A 34 3.25 3.21 -14.94
N GLU A 35 2.13 2.86 -14.30
CA GLU A 35 1.52 3.63 -13.21
C GLU A 35 2.39 3.61 -11.96
N ILE A 36 2.97 2.46 -11.58
CA ILE A 36 3.91 2.38 -10.45
C ILE A 36 5.16 3.21 -10.76
N PHE A 37 5.72 3.06 -11.96
CA PHE A 37 6.92 3.80 -12.34
C PHE A 37 6.68 5.31 -12.27
N LYS A 38 5.57 5.78 -12.86
CA LYS A 38 5.14 7.18 -12.82
C LYS A 38 4.82 7.63 -11.41
N PHE A 39 4.15 6.81 -10.60
CA PHE A 39 3.85 7.12 -9.21
C PHE A 39 5.13 7.40 -8.43
N CYS A 40 6.19 6.62 -8.60
CA CYS A 40 7.43 6.84 -7.86
C CYS A 40 8.29 7.98 -8.43
N THR A 41 8.34 8.12 -9.76
CA THR A 41 9.36 8.96 -10.43
C THR A 41 8.81 10.24 -11.06
N SER A 42 7.49 10.34 -11.24
CA SER A 42 6.81 11.33 -12.08
C SER A 42 7.19 11.28 -13.57
N VAL A 43 7.89 10.23 -14.01
CA VAL A 43 8.25 9.99 -15.42
C VAL A 43 7.28 8.99 -16.02
N GLU A 44 6.76 9.32 -17.19
CA GLU A 44 5.92 8.40 -17.98
C GLU A 44 6.79 7.40 -18.74
N VAL A 45 6.34 6.15 -18.78
CA VAL A 45 6.95 5.09 -19.58
C VAL A 45 5.88 4.46 -20.45
N ASP A 46 6.22 4.22 -21.71
CA ASP A 46 5.35 3.59 -22.68
C ASP A 46 6.14 2.53 -23.45
N ASP A 47 5.51 1.39 -23.73
CA ASP A 47 6.19 0.27 -24.39
C ASP A 47 6.56 0.59 -25.86
N GLY A 48 5.90 1.59 -26.46
CA GLY A 48 6.09 2.05 -27.83
C GLY A 48 7.02 3.27 -27.98
N ASP A 49 7.60 3.81 -26.90
CA ASP A 49 8.39 5.05 -26.95
C ASP A 49 9.80 4.90 -27.56
N ASN A 50 10.20 3.68 -27.91
CA ASN A 50 11.52 3.33 -28.45
C ASN A 50 12.70 3.67 -27.53
N LEU A 51 12.46 3.74 -26.21
CA LEU A 51 13.50 3.96 -25.20
C LEU A 51 13.86 2.63 -24.49
N PRO A 52 14.87 2.60 -23.60
CA PRO A 52 15.29 1.34 -22.98
C PRO A 52 14.16 0.63 -22.25
N ARG A 53 13.90 -0.64 -22.63
CA ARG A 53 12.88 -1.50 -22.00
C ARG A 53 13.42 -2.27 -20.79
N GLN A 54 14.67 -2.08 -20.42
CA GLN A 54 15.33 -2.83 -19.35
C GLN A 54 15.43 -2.02 -18.07
N ILE A 55 15.29 -2.68 -16.92
CA ILE A 55 15.62 -2.13 -15.60
C ILE A 55 16.62 -3.04 -14.91
N CYS A 56 17.71 -2.46 -14.40
CA CYS A 56 18.68 -3.23 -13.61
C CYS A 56 18.11 -3.55 -12.22
N GLN A 57 18.55 -4.66 -11.62
CA GLN A 57 18.07 -5.11 -10.32
C GLN A 57 18.20 -4.03 -9.23
N ALA A 58 19.28 -3.25 -9.22
CA ALA A 58 19.48 -2.18 -8.24
C ALA A 58 18.42 -1.06 -8.36
N CYS A 59 18.06 -0.67 -9.58
CA CYS A 59 17.00 0.31 -9.81
C CYS A 59 15.62 -0.26 -9.47
N LEU A 60 15.37 -1.54 -9.75
CA LEU A 60 14.13 -2.21 -9.37
C LEU A 60 13.96 -2.26 -7.85
N ASP A 61 15.01 -2.62 -7.12
CA ASP A 61 14.98 -2.65 -5.64
C ASP A 61 14.75 -1.25 -5.06
N LEU A 62 15.36 -0.22 -5.64
CA LEU A 62 15.14 1.17 -5.23
C LEU A 62 13.71 1.63 -5.54
N LEU A 63 13.18 1.26 -6.71
CA LEU A 63 11.81 1.58 -7.10
C LEU A 63 10.79 0.96 -6.13
N ASN A 64 10.99 -0.30 -5.74
CA ASN A 64 10.14 -0.98 -4.77
C ASN A 64 10.19 -0.28 -3.39
N LYS A 65 11.38 0.08 -2.91
CA LYS A 65 11.53 0.84 -1.66
C LYS A 65 10.85 2.20 -1.74
N SER A 66 11.02 2.91 -2.86
CA SER A 66 10.38 4.20 -3.11
C SER A 66 8.86 4.08 -3.14
N TYR A 67 8.31 3.02 -3.72
CA TYR A 67 6.87 2.77 -3.79
C TYR A 67 6.27 2.66 -2.38
N TYR A 68 6.82 1.76 -1.55
CA TYR A 68 6.32 1.57 -0.18
C TYR A 68 6.48 2.83 0.66
N PHE A 69 7.62 3.51 0.56
CA PHE A 69 7.83 4.77 1.27
C PHE A 69 6.81 5.83 0.85
N LYS A 70 6.61 6.04 -0.46
CA LYS A 70 5.67 7.04 -0.97
C LYS A 70 4.22 6.69 -0.59
N GLN A 71 3.83 5.42 -0.66
CA GLN A 71 2.51 4.97 -0.23
C GLN A 71 2.28 5.27 1.27
N ALA A 72 3.26 4.95 2.13
CA ALA A 72 3.20 5.23 3.55
C ALA A 72 3.07 6.74 3.83
N ALA A 73 3.86 7.57 3.14
CA ALA A 73 3.82 9.03 3.27
C ALA A 73 2.49 9.64 2.80
N VAL A 74 1.93 9.15 1.69
CA VAL A 74 0.62 9.60 1.19
C VAL A 74 -0.48 9.23 2.18
N ARG A 75 -0.50 7.99 2.66
CA ARG A 75 -1.47 7.50 3.64
C ARG A 75 -1.38 8.28 4.95
N SER A 76 -0.19 8.47 5.50
CA SER A 76 -0.02 9.18 6.77
C SER A 76 -0.46 10.63 6.66
N ASN A 77 -0.12 11.32 5.55
CA ASN A 77 -0.56 12.68 5.30
C ASN A 77 -2.09 12.80 5.21
N LEU A 78 -2.77 11.83 4.60
CA LEU A 78 -4.25 11.81 4.57
C LEU A 78 -4.83 11.71 5.99
N ILE A 79 -4.33 10.76 6.80
CA ILE A 79 -4.78 10.56 8.18
C ILE A 79 -4.54 11.82 9.01
N LEU A 80 -3.36 12.42 8.93
CA LEU A 80 -3.02 13.64 9.67
C LEU A 80 -3.93 14.81 9.30
N LYS A 81 -4.30 14.95 8.02
CA LYS A 81 -5.25 15.97 7.59
C LYS A 81 -6.67 15.72 8.10
N GLN A 82 -7.10 14.46 8.16
CA GLN A 82 -8.41 14.11 8.73
C GLN A 82 -8.49 14.51 10.21
N GLN A 83 -7.42 14.24 10.98
CA GLN A 83 -7.37 14.61 12.41
C GLN A 83 -7.51 16.12 12.63
N LEU A 84 -6.93 16.96 11.78
CA LEU A 84 -7.09 18.42 11.88
C LEU A 84 -8.52 18.87 11.61
N LEU A 85 -9.23 18.22 10.67
CA LEU A 85 -10.62 18.57 10.34
C LEU A 85 -11.60 18.17 11.45
N ASP A 86 -11.34 17.06 12.13
CA ASP A 86 -12.16 16.57 13.24
C ASP A 86 -12.04 17.47 14.49
N GLU A 87 -10.89 18.13 14.69
CA GLU A 87 -10.65 19.07 15.79
C GLU A 87 -11.36 20.44 15.61
N GLU A 88 -11.75 20.81 14.38
CA GLU A 88 -12.38 22.10 14.08
C GLU A 88 -13.93 22.09 14.22
N GLN A 89 -14.53 20.96 14.57
CA GLN A 89 -15.98 20.88 14.84
C GLN A 89 -16.29 21.07 16.33
N PRO A 90 -16.89 22.19 16.77
CA PRO A 90 -17.47 22.26 18.11
C PRO A 90 -18.69 21.33 18.15
N VAL A 91 -18.54 20.18 18.81
CA VAL A 91 -19.65 19.26 19.11
C VAL A 91 -20.65 20.00 20.00
N LYS A 92 -21.71 20.55 19.40
CA LYS A 92 -22.95 20.86 20.14
C LYS A 92 -23.67 19.54 20.41
N LEU A 93 -23.36 18.95 21.56
CA LEU A 93 -24.12 17.84 22.12
C LEU A 93 -25.47 18.38 22.60
N GLU A 94 -26.46 18.44 21.71
CA GLU A 94 -27.86 18.63 22.11
C GLU A 94 -28.45 17.26 22.44
N SER A 95 -28.53 16.98 23.74
CA SER A 95 -29.23 15.84 24.33
C SER A 95 -30.72 15.92 23.99
N LEU A 96 -31.21 14.96 23.21
CA LEU A 96 -32.63 14.62 23.18
C LEU A 96 -32.80 13.20 23.71
N SER A 97 -33.01 13.14 25.03
CA SER A 97 -33.76 12.10 25.70
C SER A 97 -35.10 11.90 25.01
N ASN A 98 -35.34 10.72 24.45
CA ASN A 98 -36.68 10.22 24.18
C ASN A 98 -36.66 8.71 24.39
N ASP A 99 -37.49 8.29 25.33
CA ASP A 99 -37.67 6.94 25.81
C ASP A 99 -38.00 5.98 24.65
N HIS A 100 -37.22 4.90 24.51
CA HIS A 100 -37.66 3.74 23.77
C HIS A 100 -37.67 2.53 24.69
N GLU A 101 -38.90 2.13 24.98
CA GLU A 101 -39.38 0.98 25.74
C GLU A 101 -38.63 -0.31 25.34
N ILE A 102 -37.95 -0.95 26.31
CA ILE A 102 -37.36 -2.28 26.15
C ILE A 102 -38.50 -3.29 26.28
N LEU A 103 -38.85 -3.97 25.20
CA LEU A 103 -39.79 -5.09 25.24
C LEU A 103 -39.11 -6.30 25.90
N GLU A 104 -39.56 -6.66 27.11
CA GLU A 104 -39.18 -7.89 27.81
C GLU A 104 -39.62 -9.13 27.01
N ILE A 105 -38.67 -9.91 26.52
CA ILE A 105 -38.94 -11.27 26.03
C ILE A 105 -38.61 -12.24 27.17
N ASN A 106 -39.64 -12.68 27.90
CA ASN A 106 -39.57 -13.82 28.80
C ASN A 106 -39.83 -15.10 28.02
N VAL A 107 -38.81 -15.95 27.85
CA VAL A 107 -39.01 -17.38 27.56
C VAL A 107 -38.17 -18.18 28.55
N ALA A 108 -38.87 -18.69 29.56
CA ALA A 108 -38.38 -19.67 30.49
C ALA A 108 -38.15 -21.02 29.81
N GLU A 109 -37.15 -21.75 30.31
CA GLU A 109 -37.00 -23.21 30.27
C GLU A 109 -36.72 -23.89 28.92
N ILE A 110 -35.43 -24.04 28.61
CA ILE A 110 -34.91 -25.34 28.18
C ILE A 110 -33.73 -25.67 29.10
N ALA A 111 -33.95 -26.69 29.94
CA ALA A 111 -32.94 -27.35 30.75
C ALA A 111 -32.15 -28.38 29.91
N ASP A 112 -31.00 -28.79 30.46
CA ASP A 112 -30.01 -29.77 29.96
C ASP A 112 -29.06 -29.19 28.90
N ASP A 113 -27.74 -29.09 29.08
CA ASP A 113 -26.82 -30.07 29.69
C ASP A 113 -25.56 -29.37 30.27
N VAL A 114 -25.00 -29.98 31.31
CA VAL A 114 -23.89 -29.48 32.13
C VAL A 114 -22.54 -30.05 31.68
N LEU A 115 -21.50 -29.23 31.88
CA LEU A 115 -20.06 -29.53 31.99
C LEU A 115 -19.25 -29.34 30.69
N SER A 116 -18.44 -28.29 30.61
CA SER A 116 -17.10 -28.36 31.21
C SER A 116 -16.61 -26.98 31.64
N GLN A 117 -16.30 -26.87 32.93
CA GLN A 117 -15.49 -25.78 33.47
C GLN A 117 -14.04 -25.92 33.00
N ASN A 118 -13.43 -24.82 32.57
CA ASN A 118 -12.07 -24.47 32.96
C ASN A 118 -11.89 -22.95 32.91
N ILE A 119 -11.49 -22.41 34.06
CA ILE A 119 -11.06 -21.03 34.30
C ILE A 119 -9.63 -20.89 33.75
N VAL A 120 -9.36 -19.89 32.90
CA VAL A 120 -8.09 -19.14 32.95
C VAL A 120 -8.33 -17.69 32.50
N SER A 121 -7.92 -16.75 33.35
CA SER A 121 -7.65 -15.35 32.98
C SER A 121 -6.59 -15.32 31.90
N ASP A 122 -6.84 -14.65 30.78
CA ASP A 122 -5.75 -14.24 29.89
C ASP A 122 -5.68 -12.72 29.77
N ASN A 123 -4.52 -12.27 30.26
CA ASN A 123 -3.90 -10.98 30.20
C ASN A 123 -4.02 -10.27 28.85
N ASP A 124 -4.01 -8.94 28.93
CA ASP A 124 -3.74 -8.01 27.83
C ASP A 124 -2.51 -8.45 27.01
N LEU A 125 -2.75 -9.04 25.85
CA LEU A 125 -1.72 -9.26 24.85
C LEU A 125 -1.62 -7.99 23.98
N MET A 126 -0.61 -7.17 24.26
CA MET A 126 -0.12 -6.16 23.33
C MET A 126 0.21 -6.84 21.99
N PRO A 127 -0.21 -6.30 20.83
CA PRO A 127 0.21 -6.87 19.56
C PRO A 127 1.71 -6.65 19.38
N ASP A 128 2.43 -7.76 19.28
CA ASP A 128 3.83 -7.83 18.89
C ASP A 128 4.02 -7.10 17.55
N ARG A 129 4.90 -6.10 17.55
CA ARG A 129 5.27 -5.28 16.38
C ARG A 129 6.52 -5.82 15.70
N SER A 130 6.68 -7.15 15.71
CA SER A 130 7.68 -7.83 14.91
C SER A 130 7.28 -7.69 13.43
N MET A 131 8.00 -6.82 12.73
CA MET A 131 7.96 -6.70 11.28
C MET A 131 8.43 -8.03 10.67
N GLU A 132 7.51 -8.94 10.39
CA GLU A 132 7.70 -10.03 9.45
C GLU A 132 7.42 -9.51 8.03
N PRO A 133 8.27 -9.86 7.03
CA PRO A 133 8.20 -9.29 5.69
C PRO A 133 6.92 -9.79 5.01
N ALA A 134 5.96 -8.89 4.80
CA ALA A 134 4.71 -9.21 4.14
C ALA A 134 4.98 -9.72 2.71
N GLU A 135 5.02 -11.05 2.65
CA GLU A 135 4.54 -11.93 1.61
C GLU A 135 3.81 -11.21 0.47
N ILE A 136 4.33 -11.43 -0.73
CA ILE A 136 3.69 -11.35 -2.05
C ILE A 136 2.20 -10.98 -1.94
N ILE A 137 1.91 -9.68 -1.95
CA ILE A 137 0.53 -9.20 -2.01
C ILE A 137 0.05 -9.47 -3.44
N SER A 138 -0.66 -10.59 -3.54
CA SER A 138 -1.47 -11.08 -4.66
C SER A 138 -2.08 -9.96 -5.50
N ASP A 139 -2.05 -10.16 -6.82
CA ASP A 139 -2.56 -9.36 -7.94
C ASP A 139 -3.95 -8.72 -7.76
N LYS A 140 -4.70 -9.05 -6.69
CA LYS A 140 -6.02 -8.50 -6.39
C LYS A 140 -5.99 -7.13 -5.71
N ILE A 141 -4.96 -6.79 -4.92
CA ILE A 141 -4.92 -5.48 -4.24
C ILE A 141 -4.50 -4.34 -5.20
N MET A 142 -3.73 -4.65 -6.23
CA MET A 142 -3.33 -3.69 -7.27
C MET A 142 -4.52 -3.20 -8.12
N ILE A 143 -5.51 -4.05 -8.38
CA ILE A 143 -6.68 -3.66 -9.19
C ILE A 143 -7.60 -2.73 -8.39
N ALA A 144 -7.78 -2.98 -7.09
CA ALA A 144 -8.68 -2.16 -6.26
C ALA A 144 -8.20 -0.71 -6.10
N TYR A 145 -6.88 -0.48 -6.02
CA TYR A 145 -6.35 0.88 -5.83
C TYR A 145 -6.39 1.76 -7.10
N PHE A 146 -6.51 1.17 -8.29
CA PHE A 146 -6.56 1.92 -9.56
C PHE A 146 -7.97 1.99 -10.17
N SER A 147 -8.93 1.19 -9.73
CA SER A 147 -10.29 1.17 -10.29
C SER A 147 -11.27 2.19 -9.69
N GLY A 148 -10.95 2.87 -8.59
CA GLY A 148 -11.83 3.90 -8.03
C GLY A 148 -13.23 3.39 -7.65
N GLU A 149 -13.32 2.12 -7.21
CA GLU A 149 -14.50 1.54 -6.55
C GLU A 149 -14.24 1.36 -5.06
#